data_AF-A0A9P0Q3N2-F1
#
_entry.id   AF-A0A9P0Q3N2-F1
#
_cell.length_a   1.000
_cell.length_b   1.000
_cell.length_c   1.000
_cell.angle_alpha   90.00
_cell.angle_beta   90.00
_cell.angle_gamma   90.00
#
_symmetry.space_group_name_H-M   'P 1'
#
loop_
_entity.id
_entity.type
_entity.pdbx_description
1 polymer ?
#
loop_
_entity_poly.entity_id
_entity_poly.type
_entity_poly.pdbx_seq_one_letter_code
_entity_poly.pdbx_strand_id
1 'polypeptide(L)'
;MISWSLLLINQSLAELVHRKFEYKYSFKPPYLAQKDGSVPFWEYGGNAIAGSENVRLAPSLKSQKGAIWTKQPINFDWWEVDISFRVTGRGRIGADGLVSTTL
;
A
#
# COMPACT_ATOMS: atom_id res chain seq x y z
N MET A 1 7.18 63.02 8.84
CA MET A 1 7.59 62.03 9.85
C MET A 1 6.88 60.73 9.51
N ILE A 2 7.61 59.73 9.03
CA ILE A 2 7.05 58.53 8.40
C ILE A 2 6.52 57.58 9.48
N SER A 3 5.24 57.23 9.36
CA SER A 3 4.52 56.31 10.24
C SER A 3 5.01 54.88 10.04
N TRP A 4 5.52 54.25 11.09
CA TRP A 4 5.89 52.84 11.10
C TRP A 4 4.67 51.98 11.40
N SER A 5 3.93 51.59 10.36
CA SER A 5 2.89 50.57 10.49
C SER A 5 3.56 49.20 10.61
N LEU A 6 3.50 48.60 11.82
CA LEU A 6 4.00 47.26 12.10
C LEU A 6 3.10 46.24 11.40
N LEU A 7 3.56 45.67 10.29
CA LEU A 7 2.86 44.58 9.61
C LEU A 7 3.06 43.30 10.44
N LEU A 8 2.03 42.88 11.18
CA LEU A 8 2.00 41.56 11.81
C LEU A 8 1.88 40.52 10.70
N ILE A 9 3.01 39.93 10.31
CA ILE A 9 3.02 38.75 9.44
C ILE A 9 2.48 37.59 10.28
N ASN A 10 1.22 37.25 10.04
CA ASN A 10 0.59 36.05 10.55
C ASN A 10 1.26 34.85 9.84
N GLN A 11 2.31 34.29 10.44
CA GLN A 11 2.83 33.02 9.98
C GLN A 11 1.85 31.94 10.40
N SER A 12 0.92 31.59 9.49
CA SER A 12 0.22 30.32 9.60
C SER A 12 1.31 29.23 9.55
N LEU A 13 1.58 28.61 10.69
CA LEU A 13 2.34 27.37 10.77
C LEU A 13 1.47 26.32 10.09
N ALA A 14 1.57 26.23 8.76
CA ALA A 14 1.17 25.02 8.07
C ALA A 14 2.08 23.94 8.63
N GLU A 15 1.56 23.11 9.54
CA GLU A 15 2.25 21.89 9.94
C GLU A 15 2.52 21.10 8.68
N LEU A 16 3.78 21.10 8.23
CA LEU A 16 4.23 20.26 7.15
C LEU A 16 4.00 18.82 7.60
N VAL A 17 2.95 18.18 7.05
CA VAL A 17 2.62 16.79 7.33
C VAL A 17 3.88 15.95 7.09
N HIS A 18 4.48 15.46 8.17
CA HIS A 18 5.70 14.68 8.09
C HIS A 18 5.35 13.25 7.67
N ARG A 19 5.60 12.92 6.41
CA ARG A 19 5.40 11.58 5.87
C ARG A 19 6.64 10.73 6.14
N LYS A 20 6.47 9.66 6.90
CA LYS A 20 7.51 8.66 7.16
C LYS A 20 7.17 7.36 6.45
N PHE A 21 8.12 6.84 5.68
CA PHE A 21 7.96 5.55 5.03
C PHE A 21 8.13 4.41 6.04
N GLU A 22 7.12 3.56 6.15
CA GLU A 22 7.10 2.43 7.07
C GLU A 22 7.33 1.11 6.34
N TYR A 23 8.59 0.65 6.33
CA TYR A 23 9.02 -0.53 5.57
C TYR A 23 8.36 -1.84 6.03
N LYS A 24 7.95 -1.93 7.30
CA LYS A 24 7.29 -3.12 7.85
C LYS A 24 5.88 -3.34 7.30
N TYR A 25 5.27 -2.29 6.76
CA TYR A 25 3.94 -2.33 6.15
C TYR A 25 4.04 -2.13 4.63
N SER A 26 5.20 -2.42 4.04
CA SER A 26 5.46 -2.19 2.62
C SER A 26 6.19 -3.38 2.00
N PHE A 27 5.92 -3.65 0.73
CA PHE A 27 6.75 -4.52 -0.11
C PHE A 27 6.90 -3.88 -1.49
N LYS A 28 8.06 -4.07 -2.13
CA LYS A 28 8.32 -3.56 -3.49
C LYS A 28 9.25 -4.50 -4.26
N PRO A 29 9.13 -4.58 -5.59
CA PRO A 29 10.13 -5.26 -6.42
C PRO A 29 11.44 -4.47 -6.51
N PRO A 30 12.55 -5.12 -6.92
CA PRO A 30 12.74 -6.57 -7.10
C PRO A 30 12.97 -7.30 -5.76
N TYR A 31 12.84 -8.63 -5.75
CA TYR A 31 13.04 -9.53 -4.59
C TYR A 31 11.94 -9.44 -3.51
N LEU A 32 10.69 -9.33 -3.96
CA LEU A 32 9.52 -9.29 -3.09
C LEU A 32 9.37 -10.59 -2.29
N ALA A 33 9.32 -11.72 -3.00
CA ALA A 33 9.35 -13.04 -2.38
C ALA A 33 10.81 -13.48 -2.15
N GLN A 34 11.07 -14.00 -0.95
CA GLN A 34 12.31 -14.67 -0.59
C GLN A 34 12.40 -16.04 -1.30
N LYS A 35 13.55 -16.72 -1.18
CA LYS A 35 13.78 -18.04 -1.78
C LYS A 35 12.82 -19.12 -1.28
N ASP A 36 12.29 -18.94 -0.08
CA ASP A 36 11.28 -19.79 0.55
C ASP A 36 9.84 -19.45 0.12
N GLY A 37 9.65 -18.44 -0.74
CA GLY A 37 8.34 -17.95 -1.17
C GLY A 37 7.66 -17.02 -0.15
N SER A 38 8.31 -16.69 0.96
CA SER A 38 7.75 -15.77 1.96
C SER A 38 7.93 -14.31 1.56
N VAL A 39 7.01 -13.45 2.00
CA VAL A 39 7.13 -11.99 1.86
C VAL A 39 7.51 -11.42 3.23
N PRO A 40 8.61 -10.65 3.37
CA PRO A 40 8.97 -10.06 4.66
C PRO A 40 7.84 -9.22 5.24
N PHE A 41 7.50 -9.42 6.52
CA PHE A 41 6.43 -8.71 7.26
C PHE A 41 4.98 -8.94 6.81
N TRP A 42 4.76 -9.71 5.74
CA TRP A 42 3.44 -9.99 5.20
C TRP A 42 3.14 -11.50 5.21
N GLU A 43 1.86 -11.82 5.26
CA GLU A 43 1.33 -13.15 5.08
C GLU A 43 0.32 -13.14 3.95
N TYR A 44 0.29 -14.21 3.18
CA TYR A 44 -0.67 -14.40 2.12
C TYR A 44 -1.35 -15.75 2.27
N GLY A 45 -2.60 -15.82 1.82
CA GLY A 45 -3.42 -17.02 1.93
C GLY A 45 -4.38 -17.18 0.76
N GLY A 46 -5.06 -18.33 0.74
CA GLY A 46 -5.88 -18.75 -0.39
C GLY A 46 -5.00 -19.11 -1.58
N ASN A 47 -5.38 -18.64 -2.77
CA ASN A 47 -4.69 -18.92 -4.03
C ASN A 47 -3.68 -17.82 -4.41
N ALA A 48 -3.25 -17.01 -3.44
CA ALA A 48 -2.26 -15.97 -3.65
C ALA A 48 -0.87 -16.58 -3.90
N ILE A 49 -0.13 -16.03 -4.86
CA ILE A 49 1.20 -16.49 -5.26
C ILE A 49 2.16 -15.30 -5.17
N ALA A 50 3.16 -15.40 -4.29
CA ALA A 50 4.22 -14.40 -4.18
C ALA A 50 5.38 -14.74 -5.14
N GLY A 51 5.69 -13.81 -6.05
CA GLY A 51 6.84 -13.89 -6.95
C GLY A 51 7.92 -12.87 -6.59
N SER A 52 9.03 -12.89 -7.33
CA SER A 52 10.14 -11.94 -7.14
C SER A 52 9.78 -10.50 -7.53
N GLU A 53 8.85 -10.32 -8.48
CA GLU A 53 8.48 -9.01 -9.03
C GLU A 53 7.10 -8.51 -8.60
N ASN A 54 6.18 -9.42 -8.27
CA ASN A 54 4.81 -9.08 -7.88
C ASN A 54 4.19 -10.19 -7.04
N VAL A 55 3.12 -9.83 -6.31
CA VAL A 55 2.21 -10.78 -5.69
C VAL A 55 0.97 -10.88 -6.56
N ARG A 56 0.64 -12.09 -6.99
CA ARG A 56 -0.62 -12.39 -7.69
C ARG A 56 -1.65 -12.84 -6.67
N LEU A 57 -2.63 -11.99 -6.37
CA LEU A 57 -3.68 -12.32 -5.40
C LEU A 57 -4.62 -13.43 -5.90
N ALA A 58 -5.02 -13.36 -7.18
CA ALA A 58 -5.89 -14.36 -7.78
C ALA A 58 -5.41 -14.66 -9.22
N PRO A 59 -5.12 -15.93 -9.55
CA PRO A 59 -4.86 -16.35 -10.92
C PRO A 59 -6.09 -16.15 -11.83
N SER A 60 -5.89 -16.11 -13.15
CA SER A 60 -6.98 -15.98 -14.15
C SER A 60 -7.79 -17.27 -14.35
N LEU A 61 -7.97 -18.06 -13.28
CA LEU A 61 -8.81 -19.26 -13.24
C LEU A 61 -10.16 -18.90 -12.62
N LYS A 62 -11.17 -19.76 -12.80
CA LYS A 62 -12.47 -19.56 -12.15
C LYS A 62 -12.36 -19.79 -10.65
N SER A 63 -13.18 -19.09 -9.87
CA SER A 63 -13.36 -19.30 -8.42
C SER A 63 -12.06 -19.15 -7.61
N GLN A 64 -11.27 -18.13 -7.91
CA GLN A 64 -10.02 -17.86 -7.21
C GLN A 64 -10.23 -16.79 -6.15
N LYS A 65 -9.73 -17.05 -4.94
CA LYS A 65 -9.70 -16.08 -3.84
C LYS A 65 -8.32 -16.15 -3.23
N GLY A 66 -7.67 -15.00 -3.12
CA GLY A 66 -6.43 -14.87 -2.38
C GLY A 66 -6.34 -13.50 -1.77
N ALA A 67 -5.59 -13.43 -0.68
CA ALA A 67 -5.42 -12.22 0.10
C ALA A 67 -3.99 -12.15 0.60
N ILE A 68 -3.54 -10.94 0.89
CA ILE A 68 -2.26 -10.65 1.53
C ILE A 68 -2.51 -9.60 2.61
N TRP A 69 -1.93 -9.78 3.79
CA TRP A 69 -2.09 -8.90 4.95
C TRP A 69 -0.78 -8.77 5.72
N THR A 70 -0.64 -7.71 6.51
CA THR A 70 0.54 -7.48 7.34
C THR A 70 0.52 -8.36 8.58
N LYS A 71 1.68 -8.87 9.00
CA LYS A 71 1.81 -9.68 10.22
C LYS A 71 1.54 -8.90 11.49
N GLN A 72 1.75 -7.58 11.44
CA GLN A 72 1.57 -6.68 12.57
C GLN A 72 0.36 -5.78 12.32
N PRO A 73 -0.44 -5.50 13.36
CA PRO A 73 -1.52 -4.52 13.29
C PRO A 73 -0.93 -3.11 13.15
N ILE A 74 -1.66 -2.25 12.42
CA ILE A 74 -1.29 -0.85 12.25
C ILE A 74 -1.67 -0.08 13.52
N ASN A 75 -0.72 0.68 14.09
CA ASN A 75 -0.93 1.51 15.28
C ASN A 75 -0.66 3.00 14.98
N PHE A 76 -1.10 3.46 13.81
CA PHE A 76 -0.96 4.85 13.37
C PHE A 76 -2.33 5.51 13.32
N ASP A 77 -2.47 6.69 13.92
CA ASP A 77 -3.71 7.47 13.86
C ASP A 77 -3.99 7.98 12.44
N TRP A 78 -2.93 8.31 11.70
CA TRP A 78 -2.97 8.83 10.34
C TRP A 78 -1.97 8.09 9.48
N TRP A 79 -2.44 7.50 8.39
CA TRP A 79 -1.60 6.76 7.47
C TRP A 79 -2.08 6.91 6.03
N GLU A 80 -1.15 6.74 5.11
CA GLU A 80 -1.38 6.75 3.67
C GLU A 80 -0.71 5.51 3.08
N VAL A 81 -1.36 4.87 2.11
CA VAL A 81 -0.81 3.68 1.44
C VAL A 81 -0.87 3.89 -0.07
N ASP A 82 0.28 3.78 -0.71
CA ASP A 82 0.41 3.74 -2.16
C ASP A 82 0.32 2.30 -2.67
N ILE A 83 -0.73 2.00 -3.45
CA ILE A 83 -0.96 0.66 -4.02
C ILE A 83 -0.79 0.71 -5.54
N SER A 84 0.20 -0.04 -6.04
CA SER A 84 0.35 -0.31 -7.47
C SER A 84 -0.15 -1.71 -7.80
N PHE A 85 -1.23 -1.81 -8.57
CA PHE A 85 -1.82 -3.08 -8.97
C PHE A 85 -2.10 -3.11 -10.47
N ARG A 86 -2.14 -4.33 -11.01
CA ARG A 86 -2.50 -4.58 -12.41
C ARG A 86 -3.50 -5.73 -12.45
N VAL A 87 -4.63 -5.48 -13.11
CA VAL A 87 -5.63 -6.52 -13.41
C VAL A 87 -5.50 -6.90 -14.88
N THR A 88 -5.29 -8.18 -15.17
CA THR A 88 -5.23 -8.71 -16.53
C THR A 88 -6.16 -9.91 -16.70
N GLY A 89 -6.75 -10.05 -17.89
CA GLY A 89 -7.62 -11.16 -18.25
C GLY A 89 -7.55 -11.42 -19.76
N ARG A 90 -7.79 -12.67 -20.18
CA ARG A 90 -7.80 -13.05 -21.60
C ARG A 90 -9.07 -12.62 -22.36
N GLY A 91 -10.15 -12.30 -21.65
CA GLY A 91 -11.44 -11.94 -22.24
C GLY A 91 -11.77 -10.45 -22.15
N ARG A 92 -12.77 -10.01 -22.92
CA ARG A 92 -13.25 -8.62 -22.96
C ARG A 92 -14.03 -8.19 -21.71
N ILE A 93 -14.45 -9.16 -20.88
CA ILE A 93 -15.18 -8.96 -19.62
C ILE A 93 -14.40 -9.66 -18.51
N GLY A 94 -13.96 -8.91 -17.49
CA GLY A 94 -13.37 -9.42 -16.25
C GLY A 94 -14.41 -9.44 -15.11
N ALA A 95 -14.17 -10.23 -14.07
CA ALA A 95 -15.07 -10.39 -12.91
C ALA A 95 -14.35 -10.11 -11.57
N ASP A 96 -15.16 -9.82 -10.55
CA ASP A 96 -14.92 -9.72 -9.10
C ASP A 96 -14.03 -8.59 -8.53
N GLY A 97 -13.00 -8.10 -9.22
CA GLY A 97 -12.22 -6.93 -8.75
C GLY A 97 -11.32 -7.19 -7.53
N LEU A 98 -10.85 -6.13 -6.87
CA LEU A 98 -9.95 -6.16 -5.70
C LEU A 98 -10.59 -5.40 -4.53
N VAL A 99 -10.47 -5.93 -3.31
CA VAL A 99 -10.92 -5.28 -2.07
C VAL A 99 -9.74 -5.18 -1.11
N SER A 100 -9.50 -3.97 -0.58
CA SER A 100 -8.62 -3.75 0.57
C SER A 100 -9.51 -3.59 1.80
N THR A 101 -9.31 -4.41 2.84
CA THR A 101 -10.02 -4.26 4.11
C THR A 101 -9.01 -4.02 5.21
N THR A 102 -9.21 -2.98 6.01
CA THR A 102 -8.45 -2.72 7.24
C THR A 102 -9.21 -3.39 8.38
N LEU A 103 -8.52 -4.21 9.19
CA LEU A 103 -9.03 -4.72 10.48
C LEU A 103 -8.50 -3.83 11.61
#